data_AF-A0A1M6YZU3-F1
#
_entry.id   AF-A0A1M6YZU3-F1
#
_cell.length_a   1.000
_cell.length_b   1.000
_cell.length_c   1.000
_cell.angle_alpha   90.00
_cell.angle_beta   90.00
_cell.angle_gamma   90.00
#
_symmetry.space_group_name_H-M   'P 1'
#
loop_
_entity.id
_entity.type
_entity.pdbx_description
1 polymer ?
#
loop_
_entity_poly.entity_id
_entity_poly.type
_entity_poly.pdbx_seq_one_letter_code
_entity_poly.pdbx_strand_id
1 'polypeptide(L)'
;MQRKLISTIMLIGVISISLFFVGCKFDNKNINKSEKKIYGKSKIQDIKDLLKMYPLDYNSDEAIKDGLFVISDNSIVGGEENWNDFISKVGDKKNDSIIVATISNKGDMRLMYLSYLDNKFFSYFDMTRFKDSGIDYYSSDEYKFLKIYDVLGESNIALVNDESITYEEIENDLANGLVTSCNLFTFKNDND
;
A
#
# COMPACT_ATOMS: atom_id res chain seq x y z
N MET A 1 -68.86 7.27 2.50
CA MET A 1 -68.09 6.33 1.64
C MET A 1 -66.71 6.15 2.25
N GLN A 2 -66.23 4.91 2.35
CA GLN A 2 -65.19 4.44 3.28
C GLN A 2 -63.73 4.61 2.77
N ARG A 3 -62.86 5.00 3.72
CA ARG A 3 -61.47 4.56 4.05
C ARG A 3 -60.45 4.06 2.99
N LYS A 4 -59.26 4.70 3.08
CA LYS A 4 -57.86 4.18 3.16
C LYS A 4 -57.25 3.43 1.95
N LEU A 5 -56.03 3.80 1.54
CA LEU A 5 -54.77 3.18 2.01
C LEU A 5 -53.52 3.92 1.46
N ILE A 6 -52.54 4.08 2.35
CA ILE A 6 -51.14 4.44 2.07
C ILE A 6 -50.46 3.22 1.44
N SER A 7 -49.66 3.40 0.40
CA SER A 7 -48.71 2.37 -0.05
C SER A 7 -47.34 3.00 -0.32
N THR A 8 -46.42 2.65 0.56
CA THR A 8 -44.97 2.78 0.49
C THR A 8 -44.43 1.94 -0.68
N ILE A 9 -43.61 2.52 -1.55
CA ILE A 9 -42.57 1.76 -2.27
C ILE A 9 -41.22 2.45 -2.06
N MET A 10 -40.35 1.65 -1.47
CA MET A 10 -38.94 1.84 -1.16
C MET A 10 -38.09 1.62 -2.42
N LEU A 11 -36.95 2.33 -2.46
CA LEU A 11 -35.63 1.83 -2.90
C LEU A 11 -35.41 1.55 -4.41
N ILE A 12 -34.44 2.22 -5.03
CA ILE A 12 -33.03 1.77 -5.17
C ILE A 12 -32.28 2.85 -5.94
N GLY A 13 -31.23 3.37 -5.32
CA GLY A 13 -30.29 4.28 -5.94
C GLY A 13 -29.47 3.60 -7.04
N VAL A 14 -29.14 4.37 -8.05
CA VAL A 14 -28.01 4.11 -8.93
C VAL A 14 -27.24 5.41 -9.00
N ILE A 15 -26.34 5.62 -8.03
CA ILE A 15 -25.21 6.52 -8.23
C ILE A 15 -24.30 5.77 -9.20
N SER A 16 -24.39 6.16 -10.47
CA SER A 16 -23.48 5.71 -11.52
C SER A 16 -22.10 6.29 -11.19
N ILE A 17 -21.30 5.55 -10.43
CA ILE A 17 -19.84 5.77 -10.36
C ILE A 17 -19.32 5.36 -11.73
N SER A 18 -19.07 6.37 -12.57
CA SER A 18 -18.33 6.20 -13.81
C SER A 18 -16.90 5.80 -13.48
N LEU A 19 -16.63 4.48 -13.51
CA LEU A 19 -15.28 3.95 -13.62
C LEU A 19 -14.71 4.41 -14.96
N PHE A 20 -13.86 5.43 -14.94
CA PHE A 20 -12.94 5.71 -16.03
C PHE A 20 -11.88 4.60 -16.05
N PHE A 21 -12.19 3.46 -16.67
CA PHE A 21 -11.16 2.57 -17.18
C PHE A 21 -10.58 3.23 -18.43
N VAL A 22 -9.55 4.05 -18.26
CA VAL A 22 -8.64 4.37 -19.37
C VAL A 22 -7.85 3.11 -19.64
N GLY A 23 -8.32 2.34 -20.62
CA GLY A 23 -7.56 1.23 -21.18
C GLY A 23 -6.34 1.78 -21.91
N CYS A 24 -5.15 1.54 -21.34
CA CYS A 24 -3.91 1.52 -22.09
C CYS A 24 -3.42 0.08 -22.19
N LYS A 25 -3.27 -0.38 -23.44
CA LYS A 25 -2.73 -1.69 -23.79
C LYS A 25 -1.28 -1.76 -23.34
N PHE A 26 -1.00 -2.74 -22.48
CA PHE A 26 0.34 -3.12 -22.06
C PHE A 26 1.05 -3.89 -23.16
N ASP A 27 2.25 -3.45 -23.49
CA ASP A 27 3.35 -4.34 -23.89
C ASP A 27 4.67 -3.62 -23.58
N ASN A 28 5.35 -4.05 -22.50
CA ASN A 28 6.80 -4.10 -22.55
C ASN A 28 7.36 -5.20 -21.63
N LYS A 29 7.70 -6.33 -22.26
CA LYS A 29 8.49 -7.40 -21.67
C LYS A 29 9.95 -6.95 -21.52
N ASN A 30 10.44 -6.94 -20.29
CA ASN A 30 11.71 -7.56 -19.93
C ASN A 30 11.81 -7.80 -18.42
N ILE A 31 11.01 -8.77 -17.95
CA ILE A 31 11.26 -9.45 -16.68
C ILE A 31 12.34 -10.50 -16.93
N ASN A 32 13.50 -10.39 -16.27
CA ASN A 32 14.10 -11.55 -15.62
C ASN A 32 15.33 -11.21 -14.77
N LYS A 33 15.23 -11.53 -13.47
CA LYS A 33 15.85 -12.78 -12.99
C LYS A 33 15.16 -13.36 -11.75
N SER A 34 14.54 -14.53 -11.98
CA SER A 34 14.08 -15.58 -11.05
C SER A 34 12.88 -15.30 -10.10
N GLU A 35 11.70 -15.70 -10.59
CA GLU A 35 10.49 -16.20 -9.89
C GLU A 35 9.91 -15.42 -8.69
N LYS A 36 9.30 -14.26 -8.95
CA LYS A 36 8.52 -13.54 -7.92
C LYS A 36 7.17 -14.23 -7.67
N LYS A 37 7.06 -14.96 -6.56
CA LYS A 37 5.79 -15.19 -5.86
C LYS A 37 6.04 -15.42 -4.36
N ILE A 38 5.97 -14.36 -3.56
CA ILE A 38 6.01 -14.49 -2.09
C ILE A 38 4.83 -13.72 -1.50
N TYR A 39 3.97 -14.35 -0.71
CA TYR A 39 2.85 -13.66 -0.04
C TYR A 39 2.74 -14.24 1.39
N GLY A 40 2.49 -13.43 2.41
CA GLY A 40 3.05 -13.66 3.76
C GLY A 40 2.11 -14.21 4.86
N LYS A 41 2.68 -15.05 5.74
CA LYS A 41 2.42 -15.26 7.19
C LYS A 41 3.45 -16.25 7.79
N SER A 42 4.07 -17.09 6.94
CA SER A 42 5.13 -18.05 7.34
C SER A 42 6.38 -18.01 6.44
N LYS A 43 6.53 -16.96 5.63
CA LYS A 43 7.66 -16.77 4.70
C LYS A 43 8.58 -15.62 5.10
N ILE A 44 8.66 -15.35 6.40
CA ILE A 44 9.39 -14.19 6.93
C ILE A 44 10.85 -14.25 6.47
N GLN A 45 11.51 -15.40 6.58
CA GLN A 45 12.90 -15.53 6.16
C GLN A 45 13.09 -15.29 4.66
N ASP A 46 12.22 -15.85 3.81
CA ASP A 46 12.27 -15.61 2.36
C ASP A 46 12.07 -14.12 2.01
N ILE A 47 11.20 -13.42 2.74
CA ILE A 47 10.98 -11.98 2.57
C ILE A 47 12.20 -11.18 3.02
N LYS A 48 12.82 -11.55 4.15
CA LYS A 48 14.09 -10.94 4.61
C LYS A 48 15.18 -11.13 3.57
N ASP A 49 15.34 -12.34 3.07
CA ASP A 49 16.36 -12.67 2.08
C ASP A 49 16.12 -11.90 0.77
N LEU A 50 14.86 -11.77 0.35
CA LEU A 50 14.44 -10.92 -0.78
C LEU A 50 14.83 -9.45 -0.58
N LEU A 51 14.52 -8.85 0.57
CA LEU A 51 14.83 -7.45 0.85
C LEU A 51 16.35 -7.19 0.98
N LYS A 52 17.12 -8.21 1.42
CA LYS A 52 18.59 -8.16 1.49
C LYS A 52 19.29 -8.27 0.14
N MET A 53 18.62 -8.72 -0.92
CA MET A 53 19.22 -8.77 -2.26
C MET A 53 19.47 -7.37 -2.84
N TYR A 54 18.75 -6.36 -2.36
CA TYR A 54 18.93 -4.97 -2.81
C TYR A 54 20.16 -4.34 -2.14
N PRO A 55 21.03 -3.63 -2.88
CA PRO A 55 22.23 -2.98 -2.33
C PRO A 55 21.93 -2.04 -1.17
N LEU A 56 22.88 -1.79 -0.25
CA LEU A 56 22.67 -0.86 0.86
C LEU A 56 22.73 0.62 0.42
N ASP A 57 23.48 0.91 -0.63
CA ASP A 57 23.67 2.20 -1.29
C ASP A 57 22.71 2.42 -2.47
N TYR A 58 21.61 1.66 -2.48
CA TYR A 58 20.62 1.66 -3.55
C TYR A 58 19.95 3.03 -3.72
N ASN A 59 19.94 3.53 -4.94
CA ASN A 59 19.35 4.83 -5.26
C ASN A 59 17.98 4.71 -5.96
N SER A 60 17.30 5.85 -6.16
CA SER A 60 15.97 5.89 -6.79
C SER A 60 15.94 5.27 -8.18
N ASP A 61 16.92 5.57 -9.02
CA ASP A 61 16.94 5.14 -10.43
C ASP A 61 17.12 3.62 -10.53
N GLU A 62 17.97 3.06 -9.68
CA GLU A 62 18.16 1.61 -9.56
C GLU A 62 16.90 0.92 -9.05
N ALA A 63 16.26 1.47 -8.01
CA ALA A 63 15.00 0.96 -7.47
C ALA A 63 13.87 0.94 -8.52
N ILE A 64 13.73 2.03 -9.28
CA ILE A 64 12.76 2.11 -10.37
C ILE A 64 13.07 1.07 -11.45
N LYS A 65 14.34 0.96 -11.85
CA LYS A 65 14.77 -0.01 -12.88
C LYS A 65 14.48 -1.46 -12.49
N ASP A 66 14.56 -1.78 -11.21
CA ASP A 66 14.22 -3.11 -10.68
C ASP A 66 12.71 -3.28 -10.39
N GLY A 67 11.89 -2.28 -10.75
CA GLY A 67 10.42 -2.35 -10.71
C GLY A 67 9.83 -2.14 -9.31
N LEU A 68 10.50 -1.37 -8.44
CA LEU A 68 9.93 -0.96 -7.16
C LEU A 68 9.04 0.27 -7.35
N PHE A 69 8.05 0.42 -6.46
CA PHE A 69 7.36 1.69 -6.30
C PHE A 69 8.20 2.60 -5.41
N VAL A 70 8.57 3.78 -5.91
CA VAL A 70 9.57 4.65 -5.25
C VAL A 70 8.96 5.99 -4.88
N ILE A 71 9.10 6.32 -3.60
CA ILE A 71 8.69 7.60 -3.02
C ILE A 71 9.96 8.29 -2.50
N SER A 72 10.17 9.54 -2.89
CA SER A 72 11.26 10.39 -2.40
C SER A 72 10.70 11.75 -2.02
N ASP A 73 11.05 12.24 -0.83
CA ASP A 73 10.56 13.53 -0.31
C ASP A 73 9.03 13.69 -0.43
N ASN A 74 8.29 12.66 -0.01
CA ASN A 74 6.84 12.54 -0.14
C ASN A 74 6.34 12.69 -1.58
N SER A 75 7.14 12.42 -2.61
CA SER A 75 6.71 12.49 -4.01
C SER A 75 6.91 11.15 -4.69
N ILE A 76 5.97 10.75 -5.53
CA ILE A 76 6.13 9.55 -6.36
C ILE A 76 7.18 9.88 -7.42
N VAL A 77 8.29 9.13 -7.43
CA VAL A 77 9.39 9.36 -8.39
C VAL A 77 9.51 8.24 -9.43
N GLY A 78 8.81 7.12 -9.23
CA GLY A 78 8.66 6.08 -10.25
C GLY A 78 8.00 4.81 -9.74
N GLY A 79 7.68 3.91 -10.68
CA GLY A 79 7.04 2.62 -10.39
C GLY A 79 5.55 2.72 -10.08
N GLU A 80 4.90 3.84 -10.42
CA GLU A 80 3.46 4.06 -10.22
C GLU A 80 2.63 2.99 -10.96
N GLU A 81 3.10 2.54 -12.13
CA GLU A 81 2.49 1.46 -12.88
C GLU A 81 2.46 0.14 -12.11
N ASN A 82 3.49 -0.14 -11.30
CA ASN A 82 3.56 -1.34 -10.47
C ASN A 82 2.64 -1.22 -9.26
N TRP A 83 2.52 -0.02 -8.68
CA TRP A 83 1.57 0.27 -7.62
C TRP A 83 0.12 0.11 -8.10
N ASN A 84 -0.21 0.70 -9.25
CA ASN A 84 -1.54 0.64 -9.84
C ASN A 84 -1.93 -0.80 -10.22
N ASP A 85 -0.99 -1.59 -10.75
CA ASP A 85 -1.21 -3.01 -11.02
C ASP A 85 -1.47 -3.82 -9.72
N PHE A 86 -0.68 -3.60 -8.67
CA PHE A 86 -0.89 -4.21 -7.36
C PHE A 86 -2.28 -3.87 -6.81
N ILE A 87 -2.67 -2.59 -6.78
CA ILE A 87 -3.98 -2.15 -6.29
C ILE A 87 -5.13 -2.75 -7.12
N SER A 88 -4.99 -2.81 -8.45
CA SER A 88 -5.99 -3.42 -9.32
C SER A 88 -6.19 -4.91 -9.00
N LYS A 89 -5.11 -5.67 -8.83
CA LYS A 89 -5.19 -7.10 -8.49
C LYS A 89 -5.78 -7.33 -7.10
N VAL A 90 -5.43 -6.50 -6.13
CA VAL A 90 -6.00 -6.53 -4.78
C VAL A 90 -7.51 -6.24 -4.82
N GLY A 91 -7.95 -5.26 -5.60
CA GLY A 91 -9.38 -4.97 -5.82
C GLY A 91 -10.14 -6.16 -6.41
N ASP A 92 -9.49 -6.93 -7.29
CA ASP A 92 -9.99 -8.20 -7.83
C ASP A 92 -9.87 -9.39 -6.86
N LYS A 93 -9.42 -9.16 -5.62
CA LYS A 93 -9.13 -10.18 -4.61
C LYS A 93 -8.10 -11.23 -5.07
N LYS A 94 -7.16 -10.83 -5.92
CA LYS A 94 -6.05 -11.67 -6.39
C LYS A 94 -4.85 -11.48 -5.48
N ASN A 95 -4.23 -12.59 -5.08
CA ASN A 95 -3.01 -12.55 -4.28
C ASN A 95 -1.90 -11.83 -5.07
N ASP A 96 -1.33 -10.78 -4.48
CA ASP A 96 -0.19 -10.08 -5.06
C ASP A 96 0.70 -9.38 -4.03
N SER A 97 1.82 -8.80 -4.48
CA SER A 97 2.79 -8.10 -3.64
C SER A 97 3.55 -7.06 -4.42
N ILE A 98 4.06 -6.10 -3.66
CA ILE A 98 4.90 -5.03 -4.15
C ILE A 98 6.01 -4.76 -3.14
N ILE A 99 7.12 -4.24 -3.64
CA ILE A 99 8.16 -3.65 -2.80
C ILE A 99 8.11 -2.15 -3.02
N VAL A 100 8.04 -1.42 -1.91
CA VAL A 100 8.03 0.03 -1.87
C VAL A 100 9.37 0.50 -1.32
N ALA A 101 10.02 1.42 -2.02
CA ALA A 101 11.19 2.14 -1.55
C ALA A 101 10.76 3.55 -1.13
N THR A 102 11.05 3.93 0.11
CA THR A 102 10.84 5.28 0.61
C THR A 102 12.19 5.89 0.95
N ILE A 103 12.51 7.01 0.32
CA ILE A 103 13.77 7.73 0.50
C ILE A 103 13.49 8.95 1.37
N SER A 104 14.20 9.04 2.50
CA SER A 104 14.12 10.19 3.39
C SER A 104 14.84 11.40 2.78
N ASN A 105 14.56 12.59 3.31
CA ASN A 105 15.29 13.82 2.97
C ASN A 105 16.80 13.78 3.26
N LYS A 106 17.26 12.80 4.05
CA LYS A 106 18.69 12.55 4.32
C LYS A 106 19.31 11.54 3.35
N GLY A 107 18.51 11.01 2.41
CA GLY A 107 18.93 10.00 1.44
C GLY A 107 18.87 8.56 1.98
N ASP A 108 18.32 8.34 3.17
CA ASP A 108 18.19 7.00 3.73
C ASP A 108 17.00 6.27 3.08
N MET A 109 17.27 5.14 2.43
CA MET A 109 16.23 4.32 1.82
C MET A 109 15.70 3.26 2.79
N ARG A 110 14.38 3.24 2.96
CA ARG A 110 13.62 2.15 3.58
C ARG A 110 13.00 1.30 2.50
N LEU A 111 13.15 -0.03 2.60
CA LEU A 111 12.38 -0.97 1.79
C LEU A 111 11.24 -1.55 2.62
N MET A 112 10.07 -1.65 2.01
CA MET A 112 8.91 -2.31 2.57
C MET A 112 8.39 -3.36 1.59
N TYR A 113 8.18 -4.58 2.08
CA TYR A 113 7.41 -5.60 1.38
C TYR A 113 5.94 -5.49 1.78
N LEU A 114 5.05 -5.28 0.82
CA LEU A 114 3.61 -5.31 1.04
C LEU A 114 3.01 -6.46 0.24
N SER A 115 2.16 -7.28 0.86
CA SER A 115 1.45 -8.36 0.16
C SER A 115 0.00 -8.47 0.57
N TYR A 116 -0.81 -8.97 -0.35
CA TYR A 116 -2.17 -9.38 -0.16
C TYR A 116 -2.26 -10.90 -0.40
N LEU A 117 -2.66 -11.63 0.64
CA LEU A 117 -2.81 -13.09 0.61
C LEU A 117 -4.10 -13.47 1.31
N ASP A 118 -4.94 -14.26 0.63
CA ASP A 118 -6.13 -14.88 1.20
C ASP A 118 -7.06 -13.86 1.91
N ASN A 119 -7.23 -12.70 1.25
CA ASN A 119 -8.01 -11.56 1.72
C ASN A 119 -7.43 -10.79 2.93
N LYS A 120 -6.12 -10.85 3.13
CA LYS A 120 -5.43 -10.11 4.19
C LYS A 120 -4.15 -9.46 3.69
N PHE A 121 -3.82 -8.33 4.28
CA PHE A 121 -2.59 -7.60 4.03
C PHE A 121 -1.52 -7.95 5.05
N PHE A 122 -0.28 -8.01 4.56
CA PHE A 122 0.92 -8.24 5.36
C PHE A 122 1.99 -7.25 4.91
N SER A 123 2.53 -6.48 5.84
CA SER A 123 3.67 -5.58 5.62
C SER A 123 4.92 -6.09 6.34
N TYR A 124 6.08 -5.88 5.73
CA TYR A 124 7.39 -6.15 6.32
C TYR A 124 8.33 -5.00 6.02
N PHE A 125 8.88 -4.37 7.04
CA PHE A 125 9.81 -3.25 6.90
C PHE A 125 11.25 -3.72 7.09
N ASP A 126 12.15 -3.34 6.19
CA ASP A 126 13.59 -3.56 6.32
C ASP A 126 14.22 -2.43 7.13
N MET A 127 14.26 -2.60 8.45
CA MET A 127 14.79 -1.57 9.35
C MET A 127 16.32 -1.56 9.42
N THR A 128 17.01 -2.57 8.88
CA THR A 128 18.48 -2.68 8.98
C THR A 128 19.22 -1.60 8.20
N ARG A 129 18.54 -0.93 7.26
CA ARG A 129 19.08 0.17 6.44
C ARG A 129 19.18 1.49 7.21
N PHE A 130 18.48 1.61 8.34
CA PHE A 130 18.64 2.74 9.23
C PHE A 130 19.90 2.57 10.06
N LYS A 131 21.00 3.19 9.60
CA LYS A 131 22.35 3.10 10.18
C LYS A 131 22.38 3.33 11.69
N ASP A 132 21.50 4.18 12.21
CA ASP A 132 21.45 4.55 13.64
C ASP A 132 20.44 3.75 14.47
N SER A 133 19.67 2.85 13.83
CA SER A 133 18.60 2.14 14.54
C SER A 133 19.14 1.04 15.46
N GLY A 134 20.24 0.38 15.09
CA GLY A 134 20.73 -0.82 15.79
C GLY A 134 19.74 -1.99 15.77
N ILE A 135 18.72 -1.92 14.92
CA ILE A 135 17.53 -2.77 14.95
C ILE A 135 17.55 -3.71 13.73
N ASP A 136 17.80 -5.00 13.97
CA ASP A 136 17.56 -6.09 12.99
C ASP A 136 16.12 -6.59 13.12
N TYR A 137 15.17 -5.71 12.81
CA TYR A 137 13.75 -5.98 13.01
C TYR A 137 12.98 -5.90 11.71
N TYR A 138 12.21 -6.95 11.48
CA TYR A 138 11.15 -7.01 10.49
C TYR A 138 9.86 -7.20 11.30
N SER A 139 9.00 -6.19 11.35
CA SER A 139 7.63 -6.39 11.82
C SER A 139 6.83 -7.15 10.76
N SER A 140 5.85 -7.92 11.23
CA SER A 140 4.84 -8.49 10.34
C SER A 140 3.49 -8.35 11.02
N ASP A 141 2.68 -7.46 10.50
CA ASP A 141 1.35 -7.19 11.02
C ASP A 141 0.31 -7.61 9.98
N GLU A 142 -0.78 -8.21 10.48
CA GLU A 142 -1.88 -8.71 9.65
C GLU A 142 -3.06 -7.74 9.73
N TYR A 143 -3.53 -7.29 8.57
CA TYR A 143 -4.66 -6.37 8.47
C TYR A 143 -5.67 -6.81 7.43
N LYS A 144 -6.91 -6.35 7.57
CA LYS A 144 -8.01 -6.70 6.65
C LYS A 144 -8.08 -5.77 5.45
N PHE A 145 -7.74 -4.50 5.64
CA PHE A 145 -7.97 -3.46 4.63
C PHE A 145 -6.71 -2.63 4.42
N LEU A 146 -6.52 -2.18 3.18
CA LEU A 146 -5.63 -1.10 2.81
C LEU A 146 -6.50 0.12 2.50
N LYS A 147 -6.21 1.24 3.17
CA LYS A 147 -6.95 2.49 3.00
C LYS A 147 -6.00 3.62 2.58
N ILE A 148 -6.53 4.49 1.74
CA ILE A 148 -5.90 5.73 1.31
C ILE A 148 -6.72 6.85 1.93
N TYR A 149 -6.06 7.75 2.65
CA TYR A 149 -6.66 8.92 3.28
C TYR A 149 -6.03 10.19 2.71
N ASP A 150 -6.82 11.00 2.02
CA ASP A 150 -6.36 12.30 1.53
C ASP A 150 -6.55 13.37 2.61
N VAL A 151 -5.44 13.89 3.12
CA VAL A 151 -5.40 14.88 4.21
C VAL A 151 -4.40 15.97 3.84
N LEU A 152 -4.87 17.22 3.81
CA LEU A 152 -4.02 18.41 3.56
C LEU A 152 -3.14 18.33 2.30
N GLY A 153 -3.66 17.75 1.22
CA GLY A 153 -2.92 17.60 -0.04
C GLY A 153 -1.95 16.41 -0.06
N GLU A 154 -1.97 15.55 0.95
CA GLU A 154 -1.18 14.32 1.01
C GLU A 154 -2.09 13.08 1.07
N SER A 155 -1.74 12.07 0.30
CA SER A 155 -2.30 10.73 0.35
C SER A 155 -1.54 9.91 1.40
N ASN A 156 -2.25 9.47 2.44
CA ASN A 156 -1.73 8.66 3.55
C ASN A 156 -2.22 7.21 3.41
N ILE A 157 -1.28 6.28 3.27
CA ILE A 157 -1.58 4.88 2.99
C ILE A 157 -1.40 4.10 4.28
N ALA A 158 -2.47 3.44 4.72
CA ALA A 158 -2.48 2.69 5.97
C ALA A 158 -3.16 1.33 5.83
N LEU A 159 -2.70 0.37 6.64
CA LEU A 159 -3.38 -0.89 6.86
C LEU A 159 -4.23 -0.83 8.13
N VAL A 160 -5.46 -1.33 8.05
CA VAL A 160 -6.45 -1.25 9.15
C VAL A 160 -7.28 -2.53 9.27
N ASN A 161 -7.83 -2.75 10.46
CA ASN A 161 -8.75 -3.87 10.73
C ASN A 161 -10.23 -3.44 10.75
N ASP A 162 -10.48 -2.14 10.90
CA ASP A 162 -11.80 -1.53 10.82
C ASP A 162 -11.89 -0.71 9.53
N GLU A 163 -12.81 -1.08 8.62
CA GLU A 163 -13.00 -0.39 7.35
C GLU A 163 -13.55 1.04 7.56
N SER A 164 -14.24 1.29 8.67
CA SER A 164 -14.89 2.57 8.96
C SER A 164 -13.98 3.60 9.62
N ILE A 165 -12.81 3.19 10.12
CA ILE A 165 -11.88 4.07 10.85
C ILE A 165 -11.45 5.26 9.98
N THR A 166 -11.51 6.45 10.55
CA THR A 166 -11.06 7.71 9.96
C THR A 166 -9.57 7.93 10.22
N TYR A 167 -8.96 8.87 9.49
CA TYR A 167 -7.56 9.22 9.72
C TYR A 167 -7.36 9.92 11.08
N GLU A 168 -8.29 10.79 11.49
CA GLU A 168 -8.26 11.45 12.81
C GLU A 168 -8.30 10.43 13.96
N GLU A 169 -9.11 9.37 13.84
CA GLU A 169 -9.14 8.29 14.83
C GLU A 169 -7.82 7.53 14.88
N ILE A 170 -7.18 7.26 13.73
CA ILE A 170 -5.84 6.66 13.68
C ILE A 170 -4.82 7.55 14.42
N GLU A 171 -4.82 8.85 14.16
CA GLU A 171 -3.91 9.78 14.82
C GLU A 171 -4.15 9.85 16.33
N ASN A 172 -5.42 9.88 16.74
CA ASN A 172 -5.80 9.86 18.15
C ASN A 172 -5.38 8.55 18.83
N ASP A 173 -5.57 7.40 18.19
CA ASP A 173 -5.14 6.10 18.72
C ASP A 173 -3.62 6.05 18.91
N LEU A 174 -2.86 6.50 17.91
CA LEU A 174 -1.39 6.58 17.98
C LEU A 174 -0.93 7.52 19.10
N ALA A 175 -1.57 8.68 19.27
CA ALA A 175 -1.28 9.61 20.36
C ALA A 175 -1.55 9.02 21.75
N ASN A 176 -2.48 8.06 21.84
CA ASN A 176 -2.81 7.32 23.06
C ASN A 176 -2.04 5.99 23.20
N GLY A 177 -1.09 5.70 22.30
CA GLY A 177 -0.25 4.49 22.34
C GLY A 177 -0.99 3.21 21.95
N LEU A 178 -2.12 3.33 21.25
CA LEU A 178 -2.88 2.21 20.72
C LEU A 178 -2.35 1.84 19.32
N VAL A 179 -2.33 0.54 19.03
CA VAL A 179 -1.92 0.01 17.72
C VAL A 179 -3.15 -0.54 17.01
N THR A 180 -3.89 0.34 16.34
CA THR A 180 -5.11 0.01 15.58
C THR A 180 -4.90 0.00 14.07
N SER A 181 -3.80 0.59 13.61
CA SER A 181 -3.40 0.70 12.21
C SER A 181 -1.88 0.53 12.03
N CYS A 182 -1.46 0.37 10.78
CA CYS A 182 -0.06 0.48 10.37
C CYS A 182 0.03 1.48 9.22
N ASN A 183 0.60 2.66 9.50
CA ASN A 183 0.91 3.65 8.47
C ASN A 183 2.09 3.14 7.63
N LEU A 184 1.90 3.01 6.32
CA LEU A 184 2.90 2.47 5.41
C LEU A 184 3.80 3.58 4.87
N PHE A 185 3.19 4.57 4.22
CA PHE A 185 3.88 5.70 3.59
C PHE A 185 2.88 6.80 3.22
N THR A 186 3.42 7.98 2.93
CA THR A 186 2.68 9.18 2.53
C THR A 186 3.31 9.75 1.27
N PHE A 187 2.48 10.27 0.37
CA PHE A 187 2.95 11.07 -0.76
C PHE A 187 2.00 12.24 -1.02
N LYS A 188 2.52 13.31 -1.60
CA LYS A 188 1.79 14.51 -2.00
C LYS A 188 0.93 14.19 -3.21
N ASN A 189 -0.27 14.74 -3.21
CA ASN A 189 -1.14 14.72 -4.37
C ASN A 189 -0.62 15.79 -5.35
N ASP A 190 -0.29 15.39 -6.58
CA ASP A 190 0.23 16.29 -7.63
C ASP A 190 -0.84 17.29 -8.17
N ASN A 191 -1.88 17.59 -7.38
CA ASN A 191 -3.05 18.37 -7.79
C ASN A 191 -3.08 19.83 -7.30
N ASP A 192 -1.94 20.40 -6.88
CA ASP A 192 -1.81 21.84 -6.58
C ASP A 192 -0.84 22.56 -7.55
#